data_AF-V8CHK9-F1
#
_entry.id   AF-V8CHK9-F1
#
_cell.length_a   1.000
_cell.length_b   1.000
_cell.length_c   1.000
_cell.angle_alpha   90.00
_cell.angle_beta   90.00
_cell.angle_gamma   90.00
#
_symmetry.space_group_name_H-M   'P 1'
#
loop_
_entity.id
_entity.type
_entity.pdbx_description
1 polymer ?
#
loop_
_entity_poly.entity_id
_entity_poly.type
_entity_poly.pdbx_seq_one_letter_code
_entity_poly.pdbx_strand_id
1 'polypeptide(L)'
;MKASKISALLCACALALSAQANANDASIAKKLLEAKTKRTLEVVSFSPLDSSGLFLLTIQDKLNGYKTLLISDGKQQNLVVASAFFSSDDVLSKRVSQELNAISAYNFKVQNSAKLNALFASIPKDYAITITGATSKKLYIVSDPMCSHCQEELAHIEEKLQTHTIIMIPVGLLGQDSLYKAADIARQIRSAKTPKEQIQTLRKIYARTYTPTTASDEAYSQVVRVTNSIKNSGLIEGVPFIYEPLN
;
A
#
# COMPACT_ATOMS: atom_id res chain seq x y z
N MET A 1 14.22 -35.45 -53.81
CA MET A 1 12.88 -35.57 -53.20
C MET A 1 12.84 -34.68 -51.95
N LYS A 2 11.93 -33.70 -51.93
CA LYS A 2 11.72 -32.72 -50.86
C LYS A 2 10.52 -33.15 -49.99
N ALA A 3 10.70 -33.16 -48.67
CA ALA A 3 9.73 -33.03 -47.56
C ALA A 3 10.43 -33.66 -46.34
N SER A 4 10.42 -33.14 -45.11
CA SER A 4 9.40 -32.38 -44.40
C SER A 4 10.08 -31.53 -43.31
N LYS A 5 9.80 -30.22 -43.30
CA LYS A 5 10.06 -29.31 -42.18
C LYS A 5 8.77 -28.54 -41.91
N ILE A 6 7.81 -29.18 -41.24
CA ILE A 6 6.64 -28.50 -40.67
C ILE A 6 6.38 -29.14 -39.32
N SER A 7 6.99 -28.61 -38.25
CA SER A 7 6.48 -28.91 -36.89
C SER A 7 6.91 -27.91 -35.80
N ALA A 8 7.42 -26.73 -36.13
CA ALA A 8 7.93 -25.78 -35.14
C ALA A 8 7.31 -24.37 -35.26
N LEU A 9 6.02 -24.26 -35.62
CA LEU A 9 5.34 -22.96 -35.78
C LEU A 9 3.94 -22.88 -35.14
N LEU A 10 3.63 -23.72 -34.13
CA LEU A 10 2.32 -23.67 -33.44
C LEU A 10 2.37 -23.23 -31.97
N CYS A 11 3.53 -23.22 -31.31
CA CYS A 11 3.59 -22.93 -29.86
C CYS A 11 3.73 -21.43 -29.51
N ALA A 12 4.12 -20.58 -30.47
CA ALA A 12 4.30 -19.14 -30.24
C ALA A 12 3.02 -18.30 -30.45
N CYS A 13 2.00 -18.82 -31.14
CA CYS A 13 0.74 -18.11 -31.34
C CYS A 13 -0.18 -18.19 -30.10
N ALA A 14 -0.17 -19.28 -29.34
CA ALA A 14 -1.10 -19.45 -28.22
C ALA A 14 -0.86 -18.45 -27.06
N LEU A 15 0.40 -18.06 -26.82
CA LEU A 15 0.77 -17.08 -25.80
C LEU A 15 0.48 -15.62 -26.23
N ALA A 16 0.52 -15.33 -27.54
CA ALA A 16 0.16 -14.01 -28.06
C ALA A 16 -1.36 -13.83 -28.13
N LEU A 17 -2.13 -14.89 -28.43
CA LEU A 17 -3.59 -14.85 -28.45
C LEU A 17 -4.22 -14.64 -27.06
N SER A 18 -3.68 -15.24 -26.01
CA SER A 18 -4.23 -15.09 -24.66
C SER A 18 -3.99 -13.70 -24.07
N ALA A 19 -2.86 -13.06 -24.37
CA ALA A 19 -2.58 -11.68 -23.96
C ALA A 19 -3.45 -10.65 -24.71
N GLN A 20 -3.69 -10.87 -26.01
CA GLN A 20 -4.53 -9.97 -26.83
C GLN A 20 -6.03 -10.13 -26.53
N ALA A 21 -6.51 -11.34 -26.22
CA ALA A 21 -7.89 -11.58 -25.80
C ALA A 21 -8.23 -10.84 -24.50
N ASN A 22 -7.37 -10.94 -23.48
CA ASN A 22 -7.57 -10.27 -22.19
C ASN A 22 -7.61 -8.72 -22.30
N ALA A 23 -6.82 -8.12 -23.20
CA ALA A 23 -6.81 -6.67 -23.41
C ALA A 23 -8.08 -6.18 -24.11
N ASN A 24 -8.62 -6.96 -25.04
CA ASN A 24 -9.87 -6.63 -25.74
C ASN A 24 -11.08 -6.74 -24.80
N ASP A 25 -11.13 -7.78 -23.97
CA ASP A 25 -12.23 -8.01 -23.02
C ASP A 25 -12.31 -6.92 -21.95
N ALA A 26 -11.17 -6.49 -21.41
CA ALA A 26 -11.10 -5.35 -20.50
C ALA A 26 -11.63 -4.05 -21.14
N SER A 27 -11.37 -3.85 -22.43
CA SER A 27 -11.85 -2.69 -23.20
C SER A 27 -13.37 -2.71 -23.42
N ILE A 28 -13.96 -3.89 -23.63
CA ILE A 28 -15.41 -4.06 -23.75
C ILE A 28 -16.09 -3.67 -22.43
N ALA A 29 -15.63 -4.23 -21.32
CA ALA A 29 -16.13 -3.91 -19.98
C ALA A 29 -16.04 -2.40 -19.68
N LYS A 30 -14.88 -1.79 -19.95
CA LYS A 30 -14.63 -0.35 -19.80
C LYS A 30 -15.64 0.46 -20.60
N LYS A 31 -15.80 0.19 -21.90
CA LYS A 31 -16.70 0.94 -22.79
C LYS A 31 -18.15 0.88 -22.31
N LEU A 32 -18.60 -0.30 -21.86
CA LEU A 32 -19.94 -0.45 -21.30
C LEU A 32 -20.13 0.44 -20.07
N LEU A 33 -19.20 0.40 -19.12
CA LEU A 33 -19.24 1.23 -17.91
C LEU A 33 -19.21 2.73 -18.23
N GLU A 34 -18.31 3.19 -19.10
CA GLU A 34 -18.22 4.60 -19.52
C GLU A 34 -19.52 5.05 -20.22
N ALA A 35 -20.10 4.20 -21.07
CA ALA A 35 -21.35 4.50 -21.77
C ALA A 35 -22.54 4.65 -20.80
N LYS A 36 -22.61 3.83 -19.74
CA LYS A 36 -23.70 3.83 -18.74
C LYS A 36 -23.53 4.89 -17.66
N THR A 37 -22.30 5.13 -17.20
CA THR A 37 -22.01 6.05 -16.09
C THR A 37 -21.65 7.46 -16.54
N LYS A 38 -21.30 7.64 -17.82
CA LYS A 38 -20.77 8.89 -18.39
C LYS A 38 -19.47 9.37 -17.71
N ARG A 39 -18.74 8.44 -17.07
CA ARG A 39 -17.43 8.69 -16.45
C ARG A 39 -16.32 8.27 -17.39
N THR A 40 -15.15 8.88 -17.25
CA THR A 40 -13.92 8.43 -17.90
C THR A 40 -13.17 7.51 -16.95
N LEU A 41 -12.92 6.29 -17.39
CA LEU A 41 -12.37 5.23 -16.55
C LEU A 41 -11.00 4.79 -17.08
N GLU A 42 -10.24 4.15 -16.21
CA GLU A 42 -9.00 3.45 -16.52
C GLU A 42 -9.09 2.02 -16.01
N VAL A 43 -8.64 1.05 -16.81
CA VAL A 43 -8.53 -0.34 -16.35
C VAL A 43 -7.22 -0.46 -15.58
N VAL A 44 -7.32 -0.78 -14.29
CA VAL A 44 -6.17 -1.01 -13.41
C VAL A 44 -5.72 -2.46 -13.48
N SER A 45 -6.67 -3.39 -13.45
CA SER A 45 -6.40 -4.82 -13.59
C SER A 45 -7.59 -5.54 -14.22
N PHE A 46 -7.30 -6.61 -14.96
CA PHE A 46 -8.30 -7.52 -15.51
C PHE A 46 -7.73 -8.93 -15.50
N SER A 47 -8.43 -9.87 -14.87
CA SER A 47 -7.97 -11.25 -14.75
C SER A 47 -9.14 -12.22 -14.57
N PRO A 48 -8.99 -13.49 -14.96
CA PRO A 48 -9.96 -14.52 -14.58
C PRO A 48 -10.10 -14.59 -13.06
N LEU A 49 -11.34 -14.73 -12.60
CA LEU A 49 -11.64 -15.02 -11.20
C LEU A 49 -11.08 -16.41 -10.86
N ASP A 50 -11.48 -17.40 -11.65
CA ASP A 50 -11.15 -18.82 -11.58
C ASP A 50 -11.56 -19.50 -12.92
N SER A 51 -11.93 -20.79 -12.88
CA SER A 51 -12.44 -21.53 -14.05
C SER A 51 -13.95 -21.34 -14.33
N SER A 52 -14.66 -20.50 -13.58
CA SER A 52 -16.10 -20.23 -13.75
C SER A 52 -16.45 -19.46 -15.03
N GLY A 53 -15.45 -18.88 -15.70
CA GLY A 53 -15.65 -17.94 -16.81
C GLY A 53 -16.03 -16.53 -16.36
N LEU A 54 -15.94 -16.22 -15.06
CA LEU A 54 -16.03 -14.88 -14.51
C LEU A 54 -14.65 -14.20 -14.45
N PHE A 55 -14.66 -12.87 -14.44
CA PHE A 55 -13.46 -12.05 -14.43
C PHE A 55 -13.50 -11.03 -13.30
N LEU A 56 -12.37 -10.82 -12.64
CA LEU A 56 -12.11 -9.69 -11.77
C LEU A 56 -11.59 -8.52 -12.60
N LEU A 57 -12.23 -7.37 -12.41
CA LEU A 57 -11.88 -6.11 -13.06
C LEU A 57 -11.74 -5.03 -12.00
N THR A 58 -10.57 -4.40 -11.90
CA THR A 58 -10.43 -3.15 -11.16
C THR A 58 -10.42 -1.99 -12.13
N ILE A 59 -11.34 -1.04 -11.95
CA ILE A 59 -11.33 0.24 -12.67
C ILE A 59 -10.90 1.36 -11.72
N GLN A 60 -10.37 2.44 -12.29
CA GLN A 60 -10.17 3.71 -11.63
C GLN A 60 -10.95 4.80 -12.35
N ASP A 61 -11.72 5.59 -11.61
CA ASP A 61 -12.38 6.78 -12.14
C ASP A 61 -11.38 7.93 -12.23
N LYS A 62 -11.19 8.50 -13.42
CA LYS A 62 -10.24 9.59 -13.64
C LYS A 62 -10.69 10.91 -13.00
N LEU A 63 -11.97 11.06 -12.68
CA LEU A 63 -12.49 12.28 -12.07
C LEU A 63 -12.06 12.41 -10.60
N ASN A 64 -12.25 11.36 -9.81
CA ASN A 64 -12.00 11.39 -8.37
C ASN A 64 -10.87 10.46 -7.92
N GLY A 65 -10.28 9.69 -8.83
CA GLY A 65 -9.22 8.73 -8.56
C GLY A 65 -9.70 7.44 -7.89
N TYR A 66 -10.97 7.26 -7.56
CA TYR A 66 -11.44 6.07 -6.83
C TYR A 66 -11.32 4.81 -7.66
N LYS A 67 -10.93 3.72 -7.00
CA LYS A 67 -10.90 2.38 -7.54
C LYS A 67 -12.16 1.60 -7.16
N THR A 68 -12.64 0.76 -8.07
CA THR A 68 -13.78 -0.14 -7.82
C THR A 68 -13.44 -1.53 -8.33
N LEU A 69 -13.71 -2.55 -7.51
CA LEU A 69 -13.63 -3.94 -7.94
C LEU A 69 -14.98 -4.37 -8.52
N LEU A 70 -14.93 -4.96 -9.71
CA LEU A 70 -16.10 -5.53 -10.38
C LEU A 70 -15.85 -7.00 -10.69
N ILE A 71 -16.94 -7.76 -10.72
CA ILE A 71 -17.00 -9.08 -11.31
C ILE A 71 -17.77 -8.96 -12.62
N SER A 72 -17.17 -9.48 -13.69
CA SER A 72 -17.74 -9.47 -15.03
C SER A 72 -18.01 -10.89 -15.53
N ASP A 73 -19.06 -11.04 -16.33
CA ASP A 73 -19.27 -12.27 -17.09
C ASP A 73 -18.24 -12.41 -18.24
N GLY A 74 -18.17 -13.61 -18.83
CA GLY A 74 -17.19 -13.93 -19.88
C GLY A 74 -17.41 -13.24 -21.23
N LYS A 75 -18.53 -12.52 -21.40
CA LYS A 75 -18.78 -11.65 -22.57
C LYS A 75 -18.60 -10.17 -22.24
N GLN A 76 -18.32 -9.85 -20.97
CA GLN A 76 -18.13 -8.51 -20.46
C GLN A 76 -19.33 -7.57 -20.69
N GLN A 77 -20.53 -8.15 -20.66
CA GLN A 77 -21.80 -7.45 -20.86
C GLN A 77 -22.55 -7.24 -19.55
N ASN A 78 -22.25 -8.05 -18.53
CA ASN A 78 -22.85 -7.93 -17.20
C ASN A 78 -21.73 -7.72 -16.18
N LEU A 79 -21.87 -6.66 -15.37
CA LEU A 79 -20.91 -6.30 -14.34
C LEU A 79 -21.62 -6.09 -13.01
N VAL A 80 -21.00 -6.57 -11.94
CA VAL A 80 -21.45 -6.38 -10.57
C VAL A 80 -20.33 -5.72 -9.77
N VAL A 81 -20.67 -4.69 -9.01
CA VAL A 81 -19.73 -4.09 -8.05
C VAL A 81 -19.60 -5.02 -6.85
N ALA A 82 -18.40 -5.52 -6.60
CA ALA A 82 -18.13 -6.40 -5.47
C ALA A 82 -17.92 -5.57 -4.20
N SER A 83 -18.78 -5.76 -3.20
CA SER A 83 -18.58 -5.24 -1.84
C SER A 83 -18.11 -6.33 -0.87
N ALA A 84 -18.47 -7.58 -1.15
CA ALA A 84 -18.02 -8.78 -0.47
C ALA A 84 -18.06 -9.95 -1.45
N PHE A 85 -17.25 -10.98 -1.20
CA PHE A 85 -17.19 -12.19 -2.02
C PHE A 85 -16.99 -13.41 -1.12
N PHE A 86 -17.72 -14.48 -1.40
CA PHE A 86 -17.68 -15.73 -0.66
C PHE A 86 -17.61 -16.90 -1.64
N SER A 87 -16.69 -17.82 -1.39
CA SER A 87 -16.55 -19.06 -2.15
C SER A 87 -16.24 -20.21 -1.20
N SER A 88 -16.58 -21.44 -1.60
CA SER A 88 -16.10 -22.65 -0.93
C SER A 88 -14.59 -22.88 -1.12
N ASP A 89 -13.97 -22.16 -2.05
CA ASP A 89 -12.52 -22.08 -2.20
C ASP A 89 -11.96 -20.95 -1.31
N ASP A 90 -11.28 -21.34 -0.24
CA ASP A 90 -10.67 -20.40 0.72
C ASP A 90 -9.53 -19.58 0.10
N VAL A 91 -8.80 -20.14 -0.86
CA VAL A 91 -7.70 -19.43 -1.55
C VAL A 91 -8.27 -18.32 -2.42
N LEU A 92 -9.32 -18.62 -3.17
CA LEU A 92 -10.03 -17.63 -3.97
C LEU A 92 -10.67 -16.56 -3.09
N SER A 93 -11.35 -16.97 -2.02
CA SER A 93 -11.98 -16.04 -1.07
C SER A 93 -10.96 -15.09 -0.45
N LYS A 94 -9.78 -15.60 -0.08
CA LYS A 94 -8.67 -14.79 0.45
C LYS A 94 -8.14 -13.81 -0.59
N ARG A 95 -7.93 -14.23 -1.84
CA ARG A 95 -7.46 -13.37 -2.93
C ARG A 95 -8.41 -12.19 -3.16
N VAL A 96 -9.70 -12.44 -3.34
CA VAL A 96 -10.69 -11.38 -3.61
C VAL A 96 -10.81 -10.44 -2.40
N SER A 97 -10.79 -10.99 -1.18
CA SER A 97 -10.81 -10.17 0.05
C SER A 97 -9.59 -9.25 0.16
N GLN A 98 -8.40 -9.73 -0.24
CA GLN A 98 -7.20 -8.91 -0.28
C GLN A 98 -7.30 -7.77 -1.30
N GLU A 99 -7.85 -8.03 -2.49
CA GLU A 99 -8.09 -6.99 -3.50
C GLU A 99 -9.10 -5.93 -3.01
N LEU A 100 -10.21 -6.36 -2.41
CA LEU A 100 -11.20 -5.45 -1.81
C LEU A 100 -10.59 -4.58 -0.71
N ASN A 101 -9.80 -5.18 0.19
CA ASN A 101 -9.12 -4.45 1.27
C ASN A 101 -8.11 -3.44 0.72
N ALA A 102 -7.34 -3.81 -0.32
CA ALA A 102 -6.39 -2.92 -0.97
C ALA A 102 -7.08 -1.72 -1.63
N ILE A 103 -8.20 -1.95 -2.31
CA ILE A 103 -9.01 -0.88 -2.94
C ILE A 103 -9.63 0.02 -1.88
N SER A 104 -10.19 -0.54 -0.80
CA SER A 104 -10.74 0.23 0.32
C SER A 104 -9.68 1.12 0.96
N ALA A 105 -8.51 0.58 1.27
CA ALA A 105 -7.39 1.32 1.83
C ALA A 105 -6.87 2.42 0.88
N TYR A 106 -6.86 2.17 -0.43
CA TYR A 106 -6.50 3.16 -1.43
C TYR A 106 -7.54 4.30 -1.49
N ASN A 107 -8.83 3.97 -1.60
CA ASN A 107 -9.91 4.95 -1.68
C ASN A 107 -9.99 5.81 -0.42
N PHE A 108 -9.75 5.23 0.76
CA PHE A 108 -9.64 5.98 2.01
C PHE A 108 -8.58 7.08 1.92
N LYS A 109 -7.40 6.76 1.37
CA LYS A 109 -6.30 7.72 1.19
C LYS A 109 -6.66 8.79 0.17
N VAL A 110 -7.33 8.43 -0.92
CA VAL A 110 -7.81 9.40 -1.92
C VAL A 110 -8.82 10.37 -1.29
N GLN A 111 -9.82 9.83 -0.58
CA GLN A 111 -10.87 10.61 0.08
C GLN A 111 -10.31 11.56 1.15
N ASN A 112 -9.28 11.13 1.87
CA ASN A 112 -8.72 11.87 3.00
C ASN A 112 -7.39 12.54 2.70
N SER A 113 -6.96 12.60 1.44
CA SER A 113 -5.62 13.08 1.03
C SER A 113 -5.29 14.46 1.58
N ALA A 114 -6.21 15.43 1.47
CA ALA A 114 -6.02 16.78 2.01
C ALA A 114 -5.84 16.79 3.53
N LYS A 115 -6.63 15.98 4.26
CA LYS A 115 -6.54 15.88 5.73
C LYS A 115 -5.26 15.16 6.16
N LEU A 116 -4.86 14.11 5.43
CA LEU A 116 -3.61 13.38 5.65
C LEU A 116 -2.41 14.30 5.38
N ASN A 117 -2.43 15.06 4.28
CA ASN A 117 -1.39 16.06 3.97
C ASN A 117 -1.26 17.11 5.08
N ALA A 118 -2.38 17.63 5.57
CA ALA A 118 -2.39 18.57 6.69
C ALA A 118 -1.86 17.94 7.99
N LEU A 119 -2.27 16.71 8.30
CA LEU A 119 -1.76 15.96 9.45
C LEU A 119 -0.24 15.80 9.38
N PHE A 120 0.29 15.29 8.27
CA PHE A 120 1.74 15.09 8.11
C PHE A 120 2.53 16.41 8.06
N ALA A 121 1.95 17.50 7.54
CA ALA A 121 2.57 18.82 7.57
C ALA A 121 2.62 19.43 8.99
N SER A 122 1.70 19.03 9.87
CA SER A 122 1.67 19.48 11.26
C SER A 122 2.69 18.80 12.16
N ILE A 123 3.26 17.67 11.73
CA ILE A 123 4.26 16.92 12.51
C ILE A 123 5.56 17.72 12.55
N PRO A 124 6.18 17.91 13.74
CA PRO A 124 7.45 18.62 13.85
C PRO A 124 8.54 18.02 12.95
N LYS A 125 9.21 18.87 12.17
CA LYS A 125 10.22 18.42 11.19
C LYS A 125 11.43 17.75 11.85
N ASP A 126 11.74 18.13 13.08
CA ASP A 126 12.80 17.55 13.92
C ASP A 126 12.40 16.21 14.55
N TYR A 127 11.12 15.85 14.52
CA TYR A 127 10.60 14.54 14.95
C TYR A 127 10.53 13.53 13.80
N ALA A 128 10.03 13.95 12.64
CA ALA A 128 9.90 13.08 11.48
C ALA A 128 11.29 12.66 10.97
N ILE A 129 11.50 11.35 10.83
CA ILE A 129 12.79 10.79 10.40
C ILE A 129 12.77 10.70 8.88
N THR A 130 13.57 11.54 8.22
CA THR A 130 13.76 11.46 6.77
C THR A 130 14.90 10.52 6.45
N ILE A 131 14.60 9.43 5.77
CA ILE A 131 15.57 8.46 5.26
C ILE A 131 15.62 8.64 3.74
N THR A 132 16.70 9.27 3.27
CA THR A 132 16.88 9.61 1.85
C THR A 132 17.00 8.35 1.01
N GLY A 133 16.15 8.24 -0.02
CA GLY A 133 16.19 7.16 -1.00
C GLY A 133 16.69 7.64 -2.37
N ALA A 134 16.46 6.80 -3.39
CA ALA A 134 16.92 7.05 -4.76
C ALA A 134 16.11 8.15 -5.48
N THR A 135 14.91 8.47 -5.00
CA THR A 135 14.04 9.48 -5.59
C THR A 135 13.57 10.51 -4.55
N SER A 136 13.06 11.64 -5.02
CA SER A 136 12.45 12.67 -4.18
C SER A 136 10.99 12.38 -3.81
N LYS A 137 10.38 11.31 -4.33
CA LYS A 137 9.00 10.92 -4.02
C LYS A 137 8.91 10.52 -2.55
N LYS A 138 7.98 11.10 -1.80
CA LYS A 138 7.87 10.87 -0.36
C LYS A 138 6.90 9.73 -0.06
N LEU A 139 7.32 8.81 0.80
CA LEU A 139 6.46 7.81 1.39
C LEU A 139 6.44 7.98 2.91
N TYR A 140 5.29 8.36 3.46
CA TYR A 140 5.08 8.51 4.89
C TYR A 140 4.76 7.16 5.52
N ILE A 141 5.44 6.83 6.61
CA ILE A 141 5.22 5.59 7.36
C ILE A 141 5.04 5.92 8.84
N VAL A 142 3.81 5.81 9.35
CA VAL A 142 3.55 5.85 10.79
C VAL A 142 3.75 4.43 11.34
N SER A 143 4.61 4.30 12.33
CA SER A 143 5.14 2.99 12.75
C SER A 143 5.34 2.92 14.25
N ASP A 144 4.90 1.82 14.87
CA ASP A 144 5.10 1.56 16.29
C ASP A 144 6.21 0.51 16.49
N PRO A 145 7.24 0.78 17.33
CA PRO A 145 8.38 -0.11 17.53
C PRO A 145 8.06 -1.46 18.17
N MET A 146 6.90 -1.59 18.82
CA MET A 146 6.43 -2.86 19.41
C MET A 146 5.52 -3.65 18.47
N CYS A 147 5.13 -3.10 17.32
CA CYS A 147 4.26 -3.78 16.36
C CYS A 147 5.05 -4.74 15.46
N SER A 148 4.64 -6.02 15.42
CA SER A 148 5.29 -7.04 14.57
C SER A 148 5.23 -6.69 13.08
N HIS A 149 4.09 -6.18 12.60
CA HIS A 149 3.95 -5.76 11.21
C HIS A 149 4.79 -4.52 10.89
N CYS A 150 5.00 -3.62 11.86
CA CYS A 150 5.93 -2.50 11.70
C CYS A 150 7.40 -2.95 11.65
N GLN A 151 7.76 -3.99 12.42
CA GLN A 151 9.09 -4.60 12.37
C GLN A 151 9.35 -5.26 11.00
N GLU A 152 8.35 -5.94 10.45
CA GLU A 152 8.39 -6.52 9.11
C GLU A 152 8.51 -5.44 8.03
N GLU A 153 7.70 -4.37 8.09
CA GLU A 153 7.80 -3.22 7.19
C GLU A 153 9.20 -2.58 7.23
N LEU A 154 9.82 -2.48 8.41
CA LEU A 154 11.20 -1.98 8.56
C LEU A 154 12.25 -2.95 8.00
N ALA A 155 11.98 -4.26 7.96
CA ALA A 155 12.88 -5.23 7.36
C ALA A 155 13.01 -5.03 5.84
N HIS A 156 11.93 -4.57 5.19
CA HIS A 156 11.87 -4.31 3.74
C HIS A 156 12.10 -2.84 3.36
N ILE A 157 12.60 -2.01 4.27
CA ILE A 157 12.70 -0.56 4.03
C ILE A 157 13.64 -0.20 2.88
N GLU A 158 14.72 -0.96 2.66
CA GLU A 158 15.64 -0.72 1.55
C GLU A 158 14.99 -0.90 0.18
N GLU A 159 14.03 -1.81 0.03
CA GLU A 159 13.30 -2.00 -1.23
C GLU A 159 12.50 -0.74 -1.58
N LYS A 160 11.86 -0.11 -0.57
CA LYS A 160 11.09 1.12 -0.76
C LYS A 160 11.98 2.31 -1.04
N LEU A 161 13.19 2.33 -0.46
CA LEU A 161 14.19 3.37 -0.74
C LEU A 161 14.67 3.39 -2.20
N GLN A 162 14.50 2.30 -2.95
CA GLN A 162 14.80 2.29 -4.40
C GLN A 162 13.86 3.17 -5.21
N THR A 163 12.66 3.44 -4.68
CA THR A 163 11.60 4.18 -5.40
C THR A 163 11.15 5.44 -4.68
N HIS A 164 11.47 5.60 -3.39
CA HIS A 164 10.98 6.68 -2.54
C HIS A 164 12.04 7.17 -1.54
N THR A 165 11.91 8.41 -1.09
CA THR A 165 12.43 8.88 0.19
C THR A 165 11.39 8.61 1.28
N ILE A 166 11.80 7.94 2.35
CA ILE A 166 10.90 7.59 3.46
C ILE A 166 10.84 8.72 4.48
N ILE A 167 9.63 9.09 4.90
CA ILE A 167 9.38 9.95 6.04
C ILE A 167 8.74 9.08 7.12
N MET A 168 9.54 8.60 8.07
CA MET A 168 9.09 7.71 9.12
C MET A 168 8.68 8.52 10.36
N ILE A 169 7.54 8.16 10.94
CA ILE A 169 6.99 8.77 12.14
C ILE A 169 6.81 7.66 13.18
N PRO A 170 7.81 7.45 14.06
CA PRO A 170 7.68 6.55 15.18
C PRO A 170 6.54 7.02 16.10
N VAL A 171 5.72 6.11 16.60
CA VAL A 171 4.64 6.40 17.55
C VAL A 171 4.60 5.36 18.66
N GLY A 172 3.88 5.66 19.75
CA GLY A 172 3.61 4.69 20.82
C GLY A 172 2.12 4.40 20.97
N LEU A 173 1.52 3.73 19.99
CA LEU A 173 0.10 3.37 19.99
C LEU A 173 -0.19 2.06 20.74
N LEU A 174 0.79 1.16 20.87
CA LEU A 174 0.61 -0.14 21.51
C LEU A 174 0.93 -0.17 23.01
N GLY A 175 1.21 0.99 23.60
CA GLY A 175 1.36 1.15 25.05
C GLY A 175 2.66 1.82 25.47
N GLN A 176 2.95 1.68 26.76
CA GLN A 176 4.01 2.44 27.42
C GLN A 176 5.42 2.13 26.85
N ASP A 177 5.71 0.85 26.60
CA ASP A 177 7.01 0.45 26.03
C ASP A 177 7.22 1.00 24.62
N SER A 178 6.14 1.11 23.83
CA SER A 178 6.20 1.74 22.51
C SER A 178 6.58 3.22 22.60
N LEU A 179 6.01 3.95 23.57
CA LEU A 179 6.35 5.35 23.82
C LEU A 179 7.84 5.48 24.22
N TYR A 180 8.34 4.63 25.11
CA TYR A 180 9.74 4.67 25.51
C TYR A 180 10.70 4.31 24.38
N LYS A 181 10.39 3.28 23.57
CA LYS A 181 11.19 2.95 22.39
C LYS A 181 11.18 4.07 21.34
N ALA A 182 10.03 4.67 21.07
CA ALA A 182 9.94 5.82 20.18
C ALA A 182 10.73 7.03 20.73
N ALA A 183 10.76 7.23 22.04
CA ALA A 183 11.58 8.27 22.67
C ALA A 183 13.08 7.99 22.51
N ASP A 184 13.51 6.74 22.69
CA ASP A 184 14.90 6.33 22.42
C ASP A 184 15.30 6.55 20.95
N ILE A 185 14.37 6.34 20.01
CA ILE A 185 14.61 6.68 18.60
C ILE A 185 14.84 8.18 18.47
N ALA A 186 13.94 9.03 18.99
CA ALA A 186 14.10 10.48 18.93
C ALA A 186 15.43 10.97 19.56
N ARG A 187 15.90 10.30 20.63
CA ARG A 187 17.20 10.59 21.25
C ARG A 187 18.37 10.21 20.34
N GLN A 188 18.38 8.97 19.85
CA GLN A 188 19.55 8.36 19.19
C GLN A 188 19.65 8.71 17.69
N ILE A 189 18.52 8.89 17.02
CA ILE A 189 18.49 9.06 15.56
C ILE A 189 19.21 10.34 15.09
N ARG A 190 19.29 11.36 15.94
CA ARG A 190 19.99 12.62 15.64
C ARG A 190 21.48 12.44 15.39
N SER A 191 22.07 11.39 15.94
CA SER A 191 23.49 11.04 15.73
C SER A 191 23.72 10.28 14.42
N ALA A 192 22.69 9.64 13.86
CA ALA A 192 22.75 8.94 12.58
C ALA A 192 22.61 9.94 11.42
N LYS A 193 23.66 10.08 10.61
CA LYS A 193 23.74 11.08 9.53
C LYS A 193 23.47 10.49 8.15
N THR A 194 23.61 9.18 8.00
CA THR A 194 23.35 8.48 6.73
C THR A 194 22.09 7.63 6.79
N PRO A 195 21.43 7.35 5.65
CA PRO A 195 20.29 6.42 5.59
C PRO A 195 20.60 5.07 6.24
N LYS A 196 21.81 4.53 6.01
CA LYS A 196 22.27 3.27 6.59
C LYS A 196 22.33 3.32 8.12
N GLU A 197 22.92 4.37 8.68
CA GLU A 197 23.00 4.56 10.15
C GLU A 197 21.61 4.75 10.76
N GLN A 198 20.72 5.46 10.07
CA GLN A 198 19.34 5.68 10.52
C GLN A 198 18.59 4.34 10.59
N ILE A 199 18.66 3.54 9.53
CA ILE A 199 18.04 2.20 9.48
C ILE A 199 18.63 1.27 10.55
N GLN A 200 19.95 1.28 10.74
CA GLN A 200 20.59 0.49 11.80
C GLN A 200 20.13 0.91 13.20
N THR A 201 20.00 2.20 13.46
CA THR A 201 19.47 2.74 14.72
C THR A 201 18.03 2.30 14.95
N LEU A 202 17.19 2.41 13.91
CA LEU A 202 15.80 1.95 13.97
C LEU A 202 15.72 0.45 14.24
N ARG A 203 16.45 -0.39 13.50
CA ARG A 203 16.47 -1.86 13.67
C ARG A 203 16.92 -2.27 15.07
N LYS A 204 17.96 -1.61 15.60
CA LYS A 204 18.43 -1.85 16.97
C LYS A 204 17.31 -1.63 17.99
N ILE A 205 16.55 -0.54 17.87
CA ILE A 205 15.53 -0.16 18.86
C ILE A 205 14.24 -0.97 18.66
N TYR A 206 13.87 -1.27 17.41
CA TYR A 206 12.72 -2.12 17.06
C TYR A 206 12.92 -3.59 17.46
N ALA A 207 14.16 -4.04 17.66
CA ALA A 207 14.45 -5.40 18.09
C ALA A 207 13.69 -5.75 19.37
N ARG A 208 13.11 -6.96 19.42
CA ARG A 208 12.35 -7.44 20.59
C ARG A 208 13.20 -7.52 21.86
N THR A 209 14.49 -7.72 21.72
CA THR A 209 15.47 -7.79 22.82
C THR A 209 15.89 -6.42 23.35
N TYR A 210 15.55 -5.33 22.65
CA TYR A 210 15.92 -3.98 23.08
C TYR A 210 15.08 -3.54 24.29
N THR A 211 15.75 -3.17 25.37
CA THR A 211 15.14 -2.59 26.58
C THR A 211 15.24 -1.07 26.50
N PRO A 212 14.12 -0.33 26.52
CA PRO A 212 14.16 1.12 26.36
C PRO A 212 14.51 1.86 27.65
N THR A 213 15.02 3.08 27.50
CA THR A 213 15.18 4.00 28.63
C THR A 213 13.82 4.53 29.07
N THR A 214 13.51 4.44 30.36
CA THR A 214 12.21 4.87 30.94
C THR A 214 12.16 6.34 31.38
N ALA A 215 13.11 7.16 30.90
CA ALA A 215 13.16 8.58 31.20
C ALA A 215 11.98 9.34 30.58
N SER A 216 11.31 10.16 31.39
CA SER A 216 10.20 11.04 30.98
C SER A 216 10.72 12.45 30.65
N ASP A 217 11.61 12.54 29.67
CA ASP A 217 12.25 13.77 29.21
C ASP A 217 11.48 14.44 28.05
N GLU A 218 12.09 15.45 27.42
CA GLU A 218 11.49 16.15 26.29
C GLU A 218 11.23 15.23 25.10
N ALA A 219 12.11 14.25 24.84
CA ALA A 219 11.92 13.29 23.75
C ALA A 219 10.68 12.43 24.00
N TYR A 220 10.50 11.93 25.23
CA TYR A 220 9.29 11.21 25.62
C TYR A 220 8.03 12.09 25.47
N SER A 221 8.08 13.33 25.95
CA SER A 221 6.96 14.27 25.84
C SER A 221 6.60 14.58 24.40
N GLN A 222 7.59 14.73 23.51
CA GLN A 222 7.38 14.94 22.08
C GLN A 222 6.69 13.74 21.42
N VAL A 223 7.11 12.51 21.74
CA VAL A 223 6.48 11.28 21.25
C VAL A 223 5.02 11.20 21.67
N VAL A 224 4.72 11.50 22.94
CA VAL A 224 3.33 11.50 23.45
C VAL A 224 2.48 12.51 22.68
N ARG A 225 2.98 13.74 22.46
CA ARG A 225 2.27 14.76 21.70
C ARG A 225 1.99 14.33 20.25
N VAL A 226 2.99 13.79 19.55
CA VAL A 226 2.82 13.33 18.16
C VAL A 226 1.87 12.13 18.09
N THR A 227 2.03 11.16 18.99
CA THR A 227 1.15 9.98 19.07
C THR A 227 -0.31 10.41 19.32
N ASN A 228 -0.53 11.35 20.24
CA ASN A 228 -1.87 11.89 20.51
C ASN A 228 -2.43 12.69 19.33
N SER A 229 -1.62 13.49 18.63
CA SER A 229 -2.04 14.19 17.42
C SER A 229 -2.53 13.22 16.34
N ILE A 230 -1.77 12.15 16.10
CA ILE A 230 -2.13 11.09 15.15
C ILE A 230 -3.42 10.39 15.58
N LYS A 231 -3.52 9.97 16.84
CA LYS A 231 -4.72 9.29 17.37
C LYS A 231 -5.95 10.19 17.30
N ASN A 232 -5.84 11.44 17.71
CA ASN A 232 -6.95 12.39 17.76
C ASN A 232 -7.39 12.87 16.38
N SER A 233 -6.58 12.66 15.34
CA SER A 233 -6.99 12.95 13.96
C SER A 233 -8.17 12.09 13.49
N GLY A 234 -8.33 10.88 14.04
CA GLY A 234 -9.28 9.88 13.57
C GLY A 234 -9.00 9.35 12.15
N LEU A 235 -7.83 9.67 11.57
CA LEU A 235 -7.46 9.26 10.20
C LEU A 235 -6.57 8.00 10.19
N ILE A 236 -5.87 7.73 11.28
CA ILE A 236 -4.91 6.62 11.40
C ILE A 236 -5.32 5.78 12.60
N GLU A 237 -5.99 4.67 12.33
CA GLU A 237 -6.53 3.76 13.34
C GLU A 237 -5.61 2.57 13.63
N GLY A 238 -4.58 2.35 12.80
CA GLY A 238 -3.66 1.23 12.93
C GLY A 238 -2.29 1.51 12.30
N VAL A 239 -1.33 0.64 12.62
CA VAL A 239 0.07 0.73 12.15
C VAL A 239 0.59 -0.64 11.70
N PRO A 240 1.48 -0.72 10.69
CA PRO A 240 2.07 0.40 9.95
C PRO A 240 1.04 1.08 9.04
N PHE A 241 0.98 2.42 9.08
CA PHE A 241 0.18 3.21 8.15
C PHE A 241 1.09 3.84 7.12
N ILE A 242 0.87 3.49 5.85
CA ILE A 242 1.71 3.90 4.72
C ILE A 242 0.92 4.87 3.84
N TYR A 243 1.49 6.04 3.56
CA TYR A 243 0.85 7.07 2.73
C TYR A 243 1.83 7.70 1.76
N GLU A 244 1.53 7.58 0.47
CA GLU A 244 2.16 8.37 -0.58
C GLU A 244 1.23 9.55 -0.89
N PRO A 245 1.68 10.80 -0.75
CA PRO A 245 0.88 11.95 -1.14
C PRO A 245 0.48 11.87 -2.60
N LEU A 246 -0.82 12.02 -2.87
CA LEU A 246 -1.32 12.17 -4.21
C LEU A 246 -0.98 13.60 -4.65
N ASN A 247 -0.11 13.74 -5.66
CA ASN A 247 0.24 15.03 -6.26
C ASN A 247 -0.99 15.69 -6.89
#